data_AF-A0A0F9GYX4-F1
#
_entry.id   AF-A0A0F9GYX4-F1
#
_cell.length_a   1.000
_cell.length_b   1.000
_cell.length_c   1.000
_cell.angle_alpha   90.00
_cell.angle_beta   90.00
_cell.angle_gamma   90.00
#
_symmetry.space_group_name_H-M   'P 1'
#
loop_
_entity.id
_entity.type
_entity.pdbx_description
1 polymer ?
#
loop_
_entity_poly.entity_id
_entity_poly.type
_entity_poly.pdbx_seq_one_letter_code
_entity_poly.pdbx_strand_id
1 'polypeptide(L)'
;MAGNKGLKKDIGLFTLVSIGVGSMIGSGIFALPAAMAAVAGPGLILAIILSGIITTFLAIAYAELGSAYPLTGGPYALPRLALGDTGGFIMG
;
A
#
# COMPACT_ATOMS: atom_id res chain seq x y z
N MET A 1 13.75 14.14 30.75
CA MET A 1 14.00 14.38 29.32
C MET A 1 14.69 13.14 28.74
N ALA A 2 13.91 12.15 28.30
CA ALA A 2 14.47 10.96 27.67
C ALA A 2 14.90 11.32 26.23
N GLY A 3 16.21 11.36 25.99
CA GLY A 3 16.77 11.63 24.67
C GLY A 3 16.40 10.52 23.68
N ASN A 4 15.43 10.80 22.82
CA ASN A 4 15.10 9.96 21.68
C ASN A 4 16.23 10.08 20.66
N LYS A 5 17.19 9.16 20.68
CA LYS A 5 18.07 8.92 19.52
C LYS A 5 17.17 8.40 18.39
N GLY A 6 16.54 9.32 17.66
CA GLY A 6 15.62 9.00 16.57
C GLY A 6 16.28 8.10 15.52
N LEU A 7 15.46 7.28 14.86
CA LEU A 7 15.89 6.45 13.74
C LEU A 7 16.63 7.29 12.70
N LYS A 8 17.74 6.76 12.17
CA LYS A 8 18.44 7.38 11.05
C LYS A 8 17.55 7.31 9.80
N LYS A 9 17.32 8.45 9.17
CA LYS A 9 16.58 8.55 7.90
C LYS A 9 17.47 8.22 6.71
N ASP A 10 17.97 6.98 6.66
CA ASP A 10 18.86 6.49 5.57
C ASP A 10 18.10 5.80 4.42
N ILE A 11 16.77 5.70 4.53
CA ILE A 11 15.94 5.06 3.52
C ILE A 11 15.75 6.03 2.34
N GLY A 12 16.45 5.76 1.23
CA GLY A 12 16.32 6.48 -0.03
C GLY A 12 15.23 5.93 -0.95
N LEU A 13 15.02 6.61 -2.08
CA LEU A 13 13.97 6.28 -3.07
C LEU A 13 14.06 4.83 -3.56
N PHE A 14 15.25 4.38 -3.96
CA PHE A 14 15.42 3.04 -4.51
C PHE A 14 15.06 1.96 -3.48
N THR A 15 15.53 2.12 -2.25
CA THR A 15 15.20 1.21 -1.14
C THR A 15 13.68 1.18 -0.87
N LEU A 16 13.01 2.34 -0.87
CA LEU A 16 11.54 2.40 -0.71
C LEU A 16 10.80 1.67 -1.81
N VAL A 17 11.19 1.91 -3.06
CA VAL A 17 10.57 1.25 -4.23
C VAL A 17 10.81 -0.25 -4.18
N SER A 18 12.03 -0.70 -3.86
CA SER A 18 12.34 -2.14 -3.73
C SER A 18 11.52 -2.80 -2.63
N ILE A 19 11.34 -2.15 -1.47
CA ILE A 19 10.48 -2.66 -0.39
C ILE A 19 9.03 -2.78 -0.87
N GLY A 20 8.50 -1.74 -1.54
CA GLY A 20 7.13 -1.76 -2.06
C GLY A 20 6.89 -2.86 -3.09
N VAL A 21 7.77 -2.96 -4.09
CA VAL A 21 7.69 -3.98 -5.15
C VAL A 21 7.86 -5.39 -4.58
N GLY A 22 8.83 -5.59 -3.68
CA GLY A 22 9.05 -6.87 -3.01
C GLY A 22 7.84 -7.33 -2.20
N SER A 23 7.18 -6.41 -1.50
CA SER A 23 5.95 -6.68 -0.75
C SER A 23 4.78 -7.10 -1.64
N MET A 24 4.60 -6.43 -2.80
CA MET A 24 3.54 -6.78 -3.76
C MET A 24 3.77 -8.13 -4.44
N ILE A 25 4.99 -8.40 -4.90
CA ILE A 25 5.31 -9.65 -5.61
C ILE A 25 5.21 -10.85 -4.66
N GLY A 26 5.66 -10.70 -3.41
CA GLY A 26 5.79 -11.83 -2.48
C GLY A 26 4.51 -12.64 -2.27
N SER A 27 3.42 -12.00 -1.83
CA SER A 27 2.18 -12.71 -1.50
C SER A 27 1.20 -12.79 -2.67
N GLY A 28 1.16 -11.78 -3.55
CA GLY A 28 0.11 -11.63 -4.54
C GLY A 28 0.27 -12.55 -5.76
N ILE A 29 1.42 -12.47 -6.45
CA ILE A 29 1.57 -13.06 -7.78
C ILE A 29 1.72 -14.58 -7.75
N PHE A 30 2.16 -15.16 -6.64
CA PHE A 30 2.39 -16.60 -6.57
C PHE A 30 1.21 -17.38 -5.98
N ALA A 31 0.40 -16.75 -5.12
CA ALA A 31 -0.68 -17.45 -4.42
C ALA A 31 -2.04 -17.37 -5.15
N LEU A 32 -2.38 -16.20 -5.73
CA LEU A 32 -3.73 -15.95 -6.23
C LEU A 32 -4.00 -16.31 -7.70
N PRO A 33 -3.05 -16.23 -8.66
CA PRO A 33 -3.40 -16.39 -10.07
C PRO A 33 -4.00 -17.74 -10.44
N ALA A 34 -3.57 -18.84 -9.81
CA ALA A 34 -4.14 -20.16 -10.07
C ALA A 34 -5.62 -20.23 -9.68
N ALA A 35 -5.96 -19.70 -8.50
CA ALA A 35 -7.35 -19.64 -8.03
C ALA A 35 -8.19 -18.69 -8.90
N MET A 36 -7.63 -17.54 -9.29
CA MET A 36 -8.33 -16.57 -10.15
C MET A 36 -8.51 -17.09 -11.58
N ALA A 37 -7.55 -17.87 -12.10
CA ALA A 37 -7.67 -18.52 -13.42
C ALA A 37 -8.80 -19.55 -13.44
N ALA A 38 -9.03 -20.28 -12.34
CA ALA A 38 -10.14 -21.22 -12.25
C ALA A 38 -11.52 -20.53 -12.31
N VAL A 39 -11.62 -19.28 -11.85
CA VAL A 39 -12.87 -18.50 -11.85
C VAL A 39 -13.02 -17.69 -13.15
N ALA A 40 -11.99 -16.94 -13.54
CA ALA A 40 -12.05 -15.99 -14.66
C ALA A 40 -11.65 -16.61 -16.01
N GLY A 41 -11.00 -17.78 -16.01
CA GLY A 41 -10.53 -18.45 -17.22
C GLY A 41 -9.62 -17.54 -18.07
N PRO A 42 -9.78 -17.52 -19.40
CA PRO A 42 -9.00 -16.64 -20.30
C PRO A 42 -9.17 -15.14 -20.01
N GLY A 43 -10.25 -14.75 -19.32
CA GLY A 43 -10.54 -13.36 -18.94
C GLY A 43 -9.63 -12.81 -17.84
N LEU A 44 -8.80 -13.66 -17.20
CA LEU A 44 -7.89 -13.25 -16.13
C LEU A 44 -6.98 -12.09 -16.53
N ILE A 45 -6.48 -12.09 -17.77
CA ILE A 45 -5.59 -11.03 -18.27
C ILE A 45 -6.32 -9.68 -18.28
N LEU A 46 -7.58 -9.65 -18.73
CA LEU A 46 -8.39 -8.44 -18.73
C LEU A 46 -8.67 -7.96 -17.31
N ALA A 47 -8.97 -8.88 -16.39
CA ALA A 47 -9.18 -8.56 -14.97
C ALA A 47 -7.93 -7.97 -14.31
N ILE A 48 -6.74 -8.51 -14.59
CA ILE A 48 -5.46 -7.97 -14.10
C ILE A 48 -5.20 -6.57 -14.65
N ILE A 49 -5.43 -6.35 -15.96
CA ILE A 49 -5.25 -5.03 -16.57
C ILE A 49 -6.19 -4.00 -15.92
N LEU A 50 -7.48 -4.35 -15.77
CA LEU A 50 -8.46 -3.47 -15.15
C LEU A 50 -8.10 -3.17 -13.69
N SER A 51 -7.68 -4.18 -12.92
CA SER A 51 -7.20 -4.00 -11.55
C SER A 51 -5.97 -3.09 -11.50
N GLY A 52 -5.03 -3.21 -12.44
CA GLY A 52 -3.87 -2.33 -12.52
C GLY A 52 -4.25 -0.87 -12.71
N ILE A 53 -5.24 -0.60 -13.57
CA ILE A 53 -5.76 0.76 -13.80
C ILE A 53 -6.37 1.32 -12.51
N ILE A 54 -7.26 0.56 -11.85
CA ILE A 54 -7.91 0.98 -10.61
C ILE A 54 -6.87 1.23 -9.50
N THR A 55 -5.93 0.32 -9.32
CA THR A 55 -4.87 0.43 -8.31
C THR A 55 -3.95 1.62 -8.59
N THR A 56 -3.74 2.01 -9.86
CA THR A 56 -2.94 3.19 -10.21
C THR A 56 -3.60 4.47 -9.71
N PHE A 57 -4.91 4.62 -9.90
CA PHE A 57 -5.66 5.76 -9.36
C PHE A 57 -5.57 5.80 -7.82
N LEU A 58 -5.71 4.64 -7.18
CA LEU A 58 -5.55 4.52 -5.73
C LEU A 58 -4.13 4.92 -5.29
N ALA A 59 -3.10 4.47 -5.99
CA ALA A 59 -1.71 4.77 -5.68
C ALA A 59 -1.40 6.27 -5.79
N ILE A 60 -1.95 6.95 -6.78
CA ILE A 60 -1.82 8.42 -6.93
C ILE A 60 -2.46 9.14 -5.74
N ALA A 61 -3.69 8.76 -5.37
CA ALA A 61 -4.37 9.35 -4.21
C ALA A 61 -3.56 9.14 -2.91
N TYR A 62 -2.99 7.95 -2.72
CA TYR A 62 -2.11 7.66 -1.59
C TYR A 62 -0.79 8.44 -1.66
N ALA A 63 -0.24 8.66 -2.85
CA ALA A 63 0.98 9.46 -3.03
C ALA A 63 0.75 10.93 -2.68
N GLU A 64 -0.40 11.51 -3.08
CA GLU A 64 -0.78 12.88 -2.69
C GLU A 64 -0.94 13.00 -1.17
N LEU A 65 -1.66 12.06 -0.55
CA LEU A 65 -1.87 12.05 0.89
C LEU A 65 -0.56 11.83 1.67
N GLY A 66 0.30 10.93 1.21
CA GLY A 66 1.59 10.66 1.85
C GLY A 66 2.59 11.82 1.73
N SER A 67 2.50 12.60 0.65
CA SER A 67 3.27 13.83 0.48
C SER A 67 2.74 14.97 1.37
N ALA A 68 1.42 15.12 1.46
CA ALA A 68 0.78 16.15 2.29
C ALA A 68 0.92 15.87 3.80
N TYR A 69 0.83 14.60 4.20
CA TYR A 69 0.86 14.16 5.60
C TYR A 69 1.96 13.10 5.81
N PRO A 70 3.22 13.50 6.08
CA PRO A 70 4.35 12.59 6.28
C PRO A 70 4.32 11.92 7.67
N LEU A 71 3.22 11.23 7.96
CA LEU A 71 2.96 10.50 9.20
C LEU A 71 3.38 9.03 9.06
N THR A 72 3.88 8.44 10.14
CA THR A 72 4.12 6.99 10.21
C THR A 72 2.84 6.28 10.61
N GLY A 73 2.45 5.23 9.88
CA GLY A 73 1.26 4.43 10.18
C GLY A 73 0.35 4.11 8.98
N GLY A 74 0.67 4.62 7.78
CA GLY A 74 0.01 4.23 6.53
C GLY A 74 -1.53 4.27 6.59
N PRO A 75 -2.24 3.16 6.31
CA PRO A 75 -3.70 3.11 6.26
C PRO A 75 -4.37 3.30 7.63
N TYR A 76 -3.64 3.29 8.74
CA TYR A 76 -4.18 3.63 10.07
C TYR A 76 -4.14 5.13 10.35
N ALA A 77 -3.02 5.78 10.02
CA ALA A 77 -2.77 7.17 10.41
C ALA A 77 -3.70 8.16 9.70
N LEU A 78 -3.97 7.95 8.41
CA LEU A 78 -4.80 8.86 7.61
C LEU A 78 -6.29 8.80 8.02
N PRO A 79 -6.94 7.62 8.14
CA PRO A 79 -8.32 7.55 8.62
C PRO A 79 -8.46 8.00 10.06
N ARG A 80 -7.45 7.77 10.91
CA ARG A 80 -7.42 8.32 12.27
C ARG A 80 -7.44 9.84 12.27
N LEU A 81 -6.66 10.46 11.37
CA LEU A 81 -6.62 11.92 11.24
C LEU A 81 -7.95 12.49 10.71
N ALA A 82 -8.58 11.80 9.75
CA ALA A 82 -9.79 12.29 9.08
C ALA A 82 -11.08 12.00 9.86
N LEU A 83 -11.18 10.86 10.53
CA LEU A 83 -12.41 10.32 11.12
C LEU A 83 -12.31 10.06 12.63
N GLY A 84 -11.16 10.38 13.25
CA GLY A 84 -10.88 10.11 14.65
C GLY A 84 -10.50 8.65 14.93
N ASP A 85 -10.35 8.33 16.22
CA ASP A 85 -9.81 7.05 16.67
C ASP A 85 -10.61 5.83 16.20
N THR A 86 -11.93 5.96 16.06
CA THR A 86 -12.80 4.89 15.53
C THR A 86 -12.53 4.59 14.06
N GLY A 87 -12.29 5.62 13.24
CA GLY A 87 -11.97 5.42 11.82
C GLY A 87 -10.58 4.81 11.62
N GLY A 88 -9.62 5.19 12.46
CA GLY A 88 -8.31 4.52 12.52
C GLY A 88 -8.42 3.05 12.92
N PHE A 89 -9.20 2.74 13.96
CA PHE A 89 -9.37 1.39 14.48
C PHE A 89 -10.03 0.41 13.49
N ILE A 90 -10.94 0.89 12.63
CA ILE A 90 -11.60 0.03 11.63
C ILE A 90 -10.65 -0.32 10.46
N MET A 91 -9.72 0.58 10.14
CA MET A 91 -8.83 0.44 8.98
C MET A 91 -7.50 -0.27 9.32
N GLY A 92 -7.09 -0.25 10.59
CA GLY A 92 -5.89 -0.94 11.08
C GLY A 92 -6.20 -2.32 11.64
#